data_AF-A0A8C5WSR0-F1
#
_entry.id   AF-A0A8C5WSR0-F1
#
_cell.length_a   1.000
_cell.length_b   1.000
_cell.length_c   1.000
_cell.angle_alpha   90.00
_cell.angle_beta   90.00
_cell.angle_gamma   90.00
#
_symmetry.space_group_name_H-M   'P 1'
#
loop_
_entity.id
_entity.type
_entity.pdbx_description
1 polymer ?
#
loop_
_entity_poly.entity_id
_entity_poly.type
_entity_poly.pdbx_seq_one_letter_code
_entity_poly.pdbx_strand_id
1 'polypeptide(L)'
;MWKRRLLVATLCLLWAGARAQYERYSFRSFPRDELMPLESAYRYGLDQYSNENWPETVNYLEMSLRLYRLLRDSEAFCHLNCSSVRMEEEKEADRFDGFPELRYFGDMLLRTQCLKRCKQGLPAFRQSQPSREVLEEFQRRDPYKFLQFAYFKVAARSRSPLPHCAQWIKARWCPKH
;
A
#
# COMPACT_ATOMS: atom_id res chain seq x y z
N MET A 1 37.25 -1.56 30.46
CA MET A 1 37.23 -0.93 29.13
C MET A 1 36.64 -1.83 28.03
N TRP A 2 37.12 -3.06 27.86
CA TRP A 2 36.74 -3.95 26.73
C TRP A 2 35.29 -4.47 26.79
N LYS A 3 34.78 -4.80 28.00
CA LYS A 3 33.40 -5.30 28.21
C LYS A 3 32.31 -4.31 27.79
N ARG A 4 32.53 -3.00 28.00
CA ARG A 4 31.60 -1.93 27.56
C ARG A 4 31.58 -1.78 26.05
N ARG A 5 32.73 -1.91 25.37
CA ARG A 5 32.81 -1.86 23.90
C ARG A 5 32.16 -3.08 23.25
N LEU A 6 32.29 -4.26 23.86
CA LEU A 6 31.60 -5.47 23.41
C LEU A 6 30.08 -5.34 23.55
N LEU A 7 29.59 -4.84 24.70
CA LEU A 7 28.16 -4.63 24.95
C LEU A 7 27.54 -3.63 23.97
N VAL A 8 28.23 -2.52 23.67
CA VAL A 8 27.78 -1.53 22.67
C VAL A 8 27.78 -2.13 21.27
N ALA A 9 28.81 -2.90 20.89
CA ALA A 9 28.86 -3.57 19.60
C ALA A 9 27.73 -4.62 19.44
N THR A 10 27.44 -5.41 20.49
CA THR A 10 26.32 -6.35 20.49
C THR A 10 24.96 -5.64 20.44
N LEU A 11 24.80 -4.51 21.12
CA LEU A 11 23.57 -3.70 21.04
C LEU A 11 23.38 -3.09 19.65
N CYS A 12 24.44 -2.60 19.02
CA CYS A 12 24.42 -2.08 17.66
C CYS A 12 24.08 -3.16 16.62
N LEU A 13 24.61 -4.38 16.78
CA LEU A 13 24.28 -5.51 15.91
C LEU A 13 22.82 -5.94 16.05
N LEU A 14 22.27 -5.93 17.27
CA LEU A 14 20.85 -6.20 17.51
C LEU A 14 19.93 -5.11 16.91
N TRP A 15 20.33 -3.84 16.98
CA TRP A 15 19.59 -2.73 16.37
C TRP A 15 19.67 -2.70 14.84
N ALA A 16 20.79 -3.14 14.26
CA ALA A 16 20.94 -3.27 12.81
C ALA A 16 20.08 -4.43 12.25
N GLY A 17 20.01 -5.56 12.97
CA GLY A 17 19.17 -6.69 12.62
C GLY A 17 17.66 -6.37 12.58
N ALA A 18 17.19 -5.46 13.45
CA ALA A 18 15.80 -5.01 13.45
C ALA A 18 15.42 -4.11 12.26
N ARG A 19 16.40 -3.55 11.54
CA ARG A 19 16.20 -2.74 10.33
C ARG A 19 16.28 -3.56 9.04
N ALA A 20 16.66 -4.82 9.11
CA ALA A 20 16.71 -5.70 7.95
C ALA A 20 15.30 -6.22 7.64
N GLN A 21 14.82 -5.98 6.41
CA GLN A 21 13.61 -6.54 5.77
C GLN A 21 12.27 -5.79 5.88
N TYR A 22 12.26 -4.49 6.18
CA TYR A 22 11.33 -3.69 5.38
C TYR A 22 11.99 -3.59 4.00
N GLU A 23 11.47 -4.35 3.01
CA GLU A 23 11.69 -4.00 1.60
C GLU A 23 11.62 -2.48 1.51
N ARG A 24 12.58 -1.88 0.82
CA ARG A 24 12.69 -0.42 0.64
C ARG A 24 11.52 0.02 -0.23
N TYR A 25 10.31 -0.04 0.32
CA TYR A 25 9.07 0.24 -0.33
C TYR A 25 9.06 1.72 -0.66
N SER A 26 9.09 2.00 -1.95
CA SER A 26 8.94 3.34 -2.49
C SER A 26 7.88 3.23 -3.57
N PHE A 27 6.71 3.84 -3.33
CA PHE A 27 5.60 3.82 -4.28
C PHE A 27 5.98 4.42 -5.65
N ARG A 28 7.05 5.23 -5.70
CA ARG A 28 7.63 5.79 -6.95
C ARG A 28 8.47 4.77 -7.72
N SER A 29 8.98 3.73 -7.07
CA SER A 29 9.85 2.71 -7.63
C SER A 29 9.33 1.30 -7.33
N PHE A 30 8.01 1.11 -7.48
CA PHE A 30 7.40 -0.20 -7.34
C PHE A 30 7.92 -1.14 -8.46
N PRO A 31 8.27 -2.42 -8.16
CA PRO A 31 8.80 -3.35 -9.15
C PRO A 31 7.84 -3.54 -10.33
N ARG A 32 8.33 -3.37 -11.56
CA ARG A 32 7.46 -3.37 -12.75
C ARG A 32 6.93 -4.76 -13.09
N ASP A 33 7.71 -5.79 -12.78
CA ASP A 33 7.39 -7.21 -12.90
C ASP A 33 6.25 -7.64 -11.97
N GLU A 34 6.06 -6.92 -10.87
CA GLU A 34 4.96 -7.16 -9.91
C GLU A 34 3.72 -6.28 -10.17
N LEU A 35 3.79 -5.33 -11.12
CA LEU A 35 2.66 -4.46 -11.43
C LEU A 35 1.59 -5.21 -12.21
N MET A 36 0.46 -5.41 -11.57
CA MET A 36 -0.78 -5.90 -12.18
C MET A 36 -1.99 -5.21 -11.54
N PRO A 37 -3.18 -5.30 -12.14
CA PRO A 37 -4.39 -4.80 -11.48
C PRO A 37 -4.63 -5.49 -10.15
N LEU A 38 -4.93 -4.68 -9.12
CA LEU A 38 -5.18 -5.16 -7.75
C LEU A 38 -6.26 -6.23 -7.72
N GLU A 39 -7.39 -5.97 -8.38
CA GLU A 39 -8.52 -6.89 -8.40
C GLU A 39 -8.16 -8.22 -9.08
N SER A 40 -7.37 -8.18 -10.16
CA SER A 40 -6.90 -9.41 -10.82
C SER A 40 -6.03 -10.26 -9.89
N ALA A 41 -5.09 -9.65 -9.16
CA ALA A 41 -4.26 -10.36 -8.20
C ALA A 41 -5.10 -10.98 -7.08
N TYR A 42 -6.05 -10.22 -6.54
CA TYR A 42 -6.92 -10.67 -5.46
C TYR A 42 -7.84 -11.82 -5.87
N ARG A 43 -8.54 -11.68 -7.00
CA ARG A 43 -9.46 -12.72 -7.51
C ARG A 43 -8.72 -14.00 -7.87
N TYR A 44 -7.52 -13.90 -8.45
CA TYR A 44 -6.69 -15.07 -8.69
C TYR A 44 -6.28 -15.74 -7.38
N GLY A 45 -5.90 -14.98 -6.34
CA GLY A 45 -5.63 -15.54 -5.02
C GLY A 45 -6.82 -16.29 -4.41
N LEU A 46 -8.05 -15.78 -4.58
CA LEU A 46 -9.27 -16.45 -4.12
C LEU A 46 -9.64 -17.71 -4.93
N ASP A 47 -9.36 -17.70 -6.23
CA ASP A 47 -9.49 -18.90 -7.08
C ASP A 47 -8.53 -20.00 -6.61
N GLN A 48 -7.25 -19.66 -6.38
CA GLN A 48 -6.27 -20.60 -5.84
C GLN A 48 -6.62 -21.09 -4.43
N TYR A 49 -7.22 -20.23 -3.60
CA TYR A 49 -7.75 -20.61 -2.29
C TYR A 49 -8.83 -21.68 -2.43
N SER A 50 -9.75 -21.50 -3.38
CA SER A 50 -10.84 -22.43 -3.66
C SER A 50 -10.34 -23.77 -4.20
N ASN A 51 -9.24 -23.75 -4.95
CA ASN A 51 -8.54 -24.93 -5.47
C ASN A 51 -7.56 -25.57 -4.46
N GLU A 52 -7.53 -25.10 -3.21
CA GLU A 52 -6.60 -25.53 -2.15
C GLU A 52 -5.11 -25.43 -2.51
N ASN A 53 -4.75 -24.56 -3.44
CA ASN A 53 -3.37 -24.27 -3.79
C ASN A 53 -2.80 -23.22 -2.83
N TRP A 54 -2.42 -23.66 -1.63
CA TRP A 54 -2.03 -22.77 -0.54
C TRP A 54 -0.79 -21.90 -0.81
N PRO A 55 0.31 -22.41 -1.42
CA PRO A 55 1.47 -21.58 -1.75
C PRO A 55 1.13 -20.41 -2.69
N GLU A 56 0.46 -20.68 -3.81
CA GLU A 56 0.02 -19.63 -4.74
C GLU A 56 -1.00 -18.67 -4.11
N THR A 57 -1.91 -19.19 -3.29
CA THR A 57 -2.85 -18.35 -2.52
C THR A 57 -2.11 -17.31 -1.69
N VAL A 58 -1.10 -17.74 -0.93
CA VAL A 58 -0.26 -16.83 -0.12
C VAL A 58 0.40 -15.80 -1.02
N ASN A 59 1.05 -16.23 -2.11
CA ASN A 59 1.79 -15.35 -3.02
C ASN A 59 0.89 -14.23 -3.60
N TYR A 60 -0.28 -14.59 -4.13
CA TYR A 60 -1.17 -13.63 -4.78
C TYR A 60 -1.94 -12.77 -3.79
N LEU A 61 -2.31 -13.29 -2.62
CA LEU A 61 -2.91 -12.45 -1.57
C LEU A 61 -1.90 -11.43 -1.04
N GLU A 62 -0.64 -11.80 -0.82
CA GLU A 62 0.41 -10.84 -0.44
C GLU A 62 0.67 -9.80 -1.55
N MET A 63 0.68 -10.23 -2.81
CA MET A 63 0.78 -9.32 -3.95
C MET A 63 -0.37 -8.31 -3.96
N SER A 64 -1.61 -8.79 -3.82
CA SER A 64 -2.80 -7.94 -3.82
C SER A 64 -2.76 -6.88 -2.70
N LEU A 65 -2.22 -7.25 -1.54
CA LEU A 65 -2.04 -6.36 -0.39
C LEU A 65 -0.95 -5.30 -0.63
N ARG A 66 0.16 -5.68 -1.28
CA ARG A 66 1.20 -4.73 -1.72
C ARG A 66 0.65 -3.73 -2.74
N LEU A 67 -0.16 -4.20 -3.70
CA LEU A 67 -0.83 -3.35 -4.70
C LEU A 67 -1.87 -2.42 -4.06
N TYR A 68 -2.62 -2.87 -3.06
CA TYR A 68 -3.54 -2.02 -2.31
C TYR A 68 -2.81 -0.89 -1.59
N ARG A 69 -1.69 -1.20 -0.92
CA ARG A 69 -0.85 -0.19 -0.29
C ARG A 69 -0.34 0.84 -1.31
N LEU A 70 0.16 0.36 -2.46
CA LEU A 70 0.57 1.22 -3.58
C LEU A 70 -0.53 2.19 -4.02
N LEU A 71 -1.76 1.71 -4.15
CA LEU A 71 -2.91 2.55 -4.50
C LEU A 71 -3.19 3.61 -3.43
N ARG A 72 -3.30 3.21 -2.16
CA ARG A 72 -3.62 4.12 -1.04
C ARG A 72 -2.54 5.19 -0.83
N ASP A 73 -1.27 4.81 -0.89
CA ASP A 73 -0.15 5.74 -0.72
C ASP A 73 -0.07 6.72 -1.89
N SER A 74 -0.38 6.27 -3.12
CA SER A 74 -0.45 7.13 -4.31
C SER A 74 -1.62 8.12 -4.24
N GLU A 75 -2.78 7.69 -3.75
CA GLU A 75 -3.93 8.59 -3.51
C GLU A 75 -3.60 9.65 -2.47
N ALA A 76 -3.08 9.24 -1.32
CA ALA A 76 -2.70 10.14 -0.24
C ALA A 76 -1.67 11.17 -0.71
N PHE A 77 -0.66 10.71 -1.47
CA PHE A 77 0.33 11.59 -2.09
C PHE A 77 -0.33 12.67 -2.95
N CYS A 78 -1.25 12.31 -3.85
CA CYS A 78 -1.93 13.30 -4.70
C CYS A 78 -2.84 14.24 -3.91
N HIS A 79 -3.59 13.74 -2.92
CA HIS A 79 -4.47 14.56 -2.10
C HIS A 79 -3.69 15.61 -1.28
N LEU A 80 -2.51 15.27 -0.77
CA LEU A 80 -1.65 16.19 -0.04
C LEU A 80 -1.06 17.26 -0.97
N ASN A 81 -0.48 16.87 -2.12
CA ASN A 81 0.13 17.83 -3.05
C ASN A 81 -0.88 18.78 -3.71
N CYS A 82 -2.13 18.35 -3.87
CA CYS A 82 -3.19 19.20 -4.44
C CYS A 82 -4.03 19.90 -3.37
N SER A 83 -3.65 19.84 -2.08
CA SER A 83 -4.49 20.32 -0.98
C SER A 83 -4.67 21.83 -0.95
N SER A 84 -3.66 22.58 -1.37
CA SER A 84 -3.57 24.05 -1.32
C SER A 84 -3.79 24.73 -2.67
N VAL A 85 -4.16 23.98 -3.72
CA VAL A 85 -4.41 24.56 -5.05
C VAL A 85 -5.70 25.36 -5.00
N ARG A 86 -5.62 26.66 -5.31
CA ARG A 86 -6.72 27.62 -5.36
C ARG A 86 -6.57 28.57 -6.53
N MET A 87 -7.64 29.25 -6.92
CA MET A 87 -7.62 30.32 -7.91
C MET A 87 -6.68 31.45 -7.44
N GLU A 88 -5.91 32.04 -8.35
CA GLU A 88 -5.09 33.20 -8.02
C GLU A 88 -5.99 34.40 -7.69
N GLU A 89 -5.96 34.85 -6.43
CA GLU A 89 -6.83 35.92 -5.92
C GLU A 89 -6.67 37.22 -6.74
N GLU A 90 -5.45 37.57 -7.15
CA GLU A 90 -5.16 38.84 -7.83
C GLU A 90 -5.72 38.94 -9.26
N LYS A 91 -5.88 37.83 -9.99
CA LYS A 91 -6.33 37.86 -11.40
C LYS A 91 -7.83 37.69 -11.57
N GLU A 92 -8.50 37.07 -10.60
CA GLU A 92 -9.91 36.71 -10.71
C GLU A 92 -10.79 37.31 -9.60
N ALA A 93 -10.21 38.10 -8.67
CA ALA A 93 -10.98 38.82 -7.64
C ALA A 93 -12.07 39.71 -8.26
N ASP A 94 -11.76 40.50 -9.27
CA ASP A 94 -12.75 41.40 -9.88
C ASP A 94 -13.84 40.67 -10.68
N ARG A 95 -13.57 39.45 -11.16
CA ARG A 95 -14.50 38.73 -12.05
C ARG A 95 -15.67 38.09 -11.30
N PHE A 96 -15.44 37.69 -10.05
CA PHE A 96 -16.41 36.96 -9.23
C PHE A 96 -16.63 37.61 -7.85
N ASP A 97 -16.41 38.92 -7.73
CA ASP A 97 -16.53 39.66 -6.47
C ASP A 97 -17.94 39.59 -5.84
N GLY A 98 -18.98 39.44 -6.66
CA GLY A 98 -20.36 39.26 -6.20
C GLY A 98 -20.85 37.81 -6.04
N PHE A 99 -20.01 36.80 -6.34
CA PHE A 99 -20.45 35.39 -6.45
C PHE A 99 -19.49 34.43 -5.76
N PRO A 100 -19.56 34.30 -4.41
CA PRO A 100 -18.66 33.43 -3.65
C PRO A 100 -18.80 31.94 -4.03
N GLU A 101 -19.98 31.50 -4.46
CA GLU A 101 -20.21 30.12 -4.92
C GLU A 101 -19.39 29.79 -6.16
N LEU A 102 -19.29 30.72 -7.12
CA LEU A 102 -18.52 30.53 -8.35
C LEU A 102 -17.02 30.41 -8.06
N ARG A 103 -16.51 31.16 -7.08
CA ARG A 103 -15.13 31.03 -6.60
C ARG A 103 -14.86 29.65 -6.02
N TYR A 104 -15.79 29.13 -5.20
CA TYR A 104 -15.68 27.78 -4.64
C TYR A 104 -15.65 26.70 -5.73
N PHE A 105 -16.53 26.80 -6.74
CA PHE A 105 -16.51 25.87 -7.87
C PHE A 105 -15.21 25.97 -8.67
N GLY A 106 -14.65 27.18 -8.85
CA GLY A 106 -13.34 27.39 -9.47
C GLY A 106 -12.21 26.67 -8.73
N ASP A 107 -12.12 26.86 -7.41
CA ASP A 107 -11.17 26.16 -6.54
C ASP A 107 -11.32 24.63 -6.65
N MET A 108 -12.56 24.13 -6.64
CA MET A 108 -12.85 22.71 -6.79
C MET A 108 -12.37 22.17 -8.15
N LEU A 109 -12.64 22.89 -9.25
CA LEU A 109 -12.22 22.51 -10.59
C LEU A 109 -10.69 22.47 -10.70
N LEU A 110 -9.98 23.48 -10.19
CA LEU A 110 -8.51 23.49 -10.17
C LEU A 110 -7.93 22.32 -9.37
N ARG A 111 -8.51 22.03 -8.20
CA ARG A 111 -8.11 20.89 -7.38
C ARG A 111 -8.32 19.56 -8.12
N THR A 112 -9.46 19.39 -8.79
CA THR A 112 -9.73 18.16 -9.57
C THR A 112 -8.77 18.01 -10.75
N GLN A 113 -8.41 19.11 -11.43
CA GLN A 113 -7.41 19.12 -12.49
C GLN A 113 -6.02 18.72 -11.97
N CYS A 114 -5.61 19.27 -10.82
CA CYS A 114 -4.36 18.87 -10.15
C CYS A 114 -4.35 17.37 -9.83
N LEU A 115 -5.44 16.86 -9.23
CA LEU A 115 -5.56 15.44 -8.89
C LEU A 115 -5.48 14.55 -10.13
N LYS A 116 -6.18 14.91 -11.21
CA LYS A 116 -6.14 14.17 -12.48
C LYS A 116 -4.71 14.08 -13.02
N ARG A 117 -3.99 15.20 -13.08
CA ARG A 117 -2.59 15.26 -13.56
C ARG A 117 -1.64 14.46 -12.65
N CYS A 118 -1.79 14.57 -11.33
CA CYS A 118 -0.97 13.83 -10.38
C CYS A 118 -1.16 12.32 -10.54
N LYS A 119 -2.41 11.84 -10.58
CA LYS A 119 -2.73 10.42 -10.71
C LYS A 119 -2.18 9.81 -12.00
N GLN A 120 -2.26 10.52 -13.13
CA GLN A 120 -1.70 10.07 -14.42
C GLN A 120 -0.20 9.77 -14.37
N GLY A 121 0.56 10.42 -13.48
CA GLY A 121 2.00 10.22 -13.35
C GLY A 121 2.41 8.97 -12.55
N LEU A 122 1.50 8.35 -11.80
CA LEU A 122 1.83 7.31 -10.83
C LEU A 122 1.49 5.90 -11.34
N PRO A 123 2.33 4.89 -11.01
CA PRO A 123 2.15 3.52 -11.51
C PRO A 123 0.83 2.88 -11.07
N ALA A 124 0.33 3.22 -9.87
CA ALA A 124 -0.92 2.70 -9.32
C ALA A 124 -2.14 2.94 -10.23
N PHE A 125 -2.18 4.06 -10.94
CA PHE A 125 -3.31 4.47 -11.78
C PHE A 125 -3.12 4.13 -13.27
N ARG A 126 -2.03 3.44 -13.63
CA ARG A 126 -1.86 2.87 -14.98
C ARG A 126 -2.62 1.55 -15.15
N GLN A 127 -2.97 0.90 -14.04
CA GLN A 127 -3.75 -0.33 -14.01
C GLN A 127 -5.25 -0.02 -13.94
N SER A 128 -6.09 -1.01 -14.30
CA SER A 128 -7.53 -0.89 -14.08
C SER A 128 -7.83 -0.67 -12.59
N GLN A 129 -8.75 0.25 -12.31
CA GLN A 129 -9.16 0.54 -10.94
C GLN A 129 -10.00 -0.64 -10.41
N PRO A 130 -9.78 -1.05 -9.15
CA PRO A 130 -10.59 -2.09 -8.54
C PRO A 130 -12.04 -1.64 -8.35
N SER A 131 -12.96 -2.59 -8.35
CA SER A 131 -14.37 -2.37 -8.02
C SER A 131 -14.56 -1.83 -6.60
N ARG A 132 -15.72 -1.21 -6.33
CA ARG A 132 -16.04 -0.67 -5.01
C ARG A 132 -16.13 -1.79 -3.97
N GLU A 133 -16.68 -2.93 -4.36
CA GLU A 133 -16.81 -4.13 -3.54
C GLU A 133 -15.44 -4.61 -3.07
N VAL A 134 -14.47 -4.75 -3.99
CA VAL A 134 -13.09 -5.14 -3.63
C VAL A 134 -12.45 -4.11 -2.72
N LEU A 135 -12.61 -2.81 -2.99
CA LEU A 135 -12.08 -1.78 -2.11
C LEU A 135 -12.65 -1.86 -0.68
N GLU A 136 -13.95 -2.13 -0.54
CA GLU A 136 -14.61 -2.33 0.75
C GLU A 136 -14.06 -3.54 1.51
N GLU A 137 -13.82 -4.67 0.82
CA GLU A 137 -13.21 -5.86 1.43
C GLU A 137 -11.79 -5.57 1.96
N PHE A 138 -10.98 -4.86 1.20
CA PHE A 138 -9.63 -4.45 1.64
C PHE A 138 -9.70 -3.47 2.82
N GLN A 139 -10.64 -2.54 2.83
CA GLN A 139 -10.87 -1.62 3.96
C GLN A 139 -11.27 -2.39 5.24
N ARG A 140 -12.10 -3.42 5.11
CA ARG A 140 -12.49 -4.34 6.19
C ARG A 140 -11.40 -5.34 6.58
N ARG A 141 -10.27 -5.34 5.86
CA ARG A 141 -9.14 -6.25 6.05
C ARG A 141 -9.53 -7.71 5.81
N ASP A 142 -10.49 -7.97 4.92
CA ASP A 142 -10.95 -9.31 4.58
C ASP A 142 -9.86 -10.21 3.97
N PRO A 143 -8.94 -9.73 3.10
CA PRO A 143 -7.86 -10.56 2.54
C PRO A 143 -6.99 -11.27 3.60
N TYR A 144 -6.87 -10.68 4.80
CA TYR A 144 -6.10 -11.28 5.89
C TYR A 144 -6.71 -12.56 6.43
N LYS A 145 -8.04 -12.70 6.38
CA LYS A 145 -8.75 -13.91 6.85
C LYS A 145 -8.31 -15.11 6.01
N PHE A 146 -8.32 -14.96 4.69
CA PHE A 146 -7.86 -15.97 3.74
C PHE A 146 -6.36 -16.22 3.87
N LEU A 147 -5.56 -15.16 4.01
CA LEU A 147 -4.10 -15.26 4.12
C LEU A 147 -3.67 -16.01 5.39
N GLN A 148 -4.31 -15.72 6.54
CA GLN A 148 -4.04 -16.42 7.80
C GLN A 148 -4.30 -17.93 7.69
N PHE A 149 -5.43 -18.30 7.09
CA PHE A 149 -5.76 -19.70 6.87
C PHE A 149 -4.81 -20.39 5.89
N ALA A 150 -4.47 -19.73 4.78
CA ALA A 150 -3.52 -20.25 3.81
C ALA A 150 -2.14 -20.51 4.44
N TYR A 151 -1.65 -19.58 5.27
CA TYR A 151 -0.41 -19.77 6.03
C TYR A 151 -0.46 -20.97 6.97
N PHE A 152 -1.57 -21.14 7.69
CA PHE A 152 -1.77 -22.31 8.55
C PHE A 152 -1.71 -23.62 7.74
N LYS A 153 -2.36 -23.67 6.57
CA LYS A 153 -2.35 -24.84 5.68
C LYS A 153 -0.97 -25.15 5.10
N VAL A 154 -0.21 -24.12 4.69
CA VAL A 154 1.18 -24.29 4.22
C VAL A 154 2.04 -24.89 5.32
N ALA A 155 1.97 -24.34 6.53
CA ALA A 155 2.75 -24.82 7.67
C ALA A 155 2.40 -26.27 8.07
N ALA A 156 1.12 -26.65 7.99
CA ALA A 156 0.67 -28.01 8.31
C ALA A 156 1.16 -29.07 7.29
N ARG A 157 1.38 -28.68 6.02
CA ARG A 157 1.83 -29.58 4.96
C ARG A 157 3.36 -29.75 4.94
N SER A 158 4.11 -28.75 5.37
CA SER A 158 5.55 -28.86 5.55
C SER A 158 5.85 -29.68 6.82
N ARG A 159 6.34 -30.91 6.67
CA ARG A 159 6.79 -31.78 7.78
C ARG A 159 8.14 -31.30 8.38
N SER A 160 8.38 -29.99 8.35
CA SER A 160 9.56 -29.29 8.83
C SER A 160 9.13 -28.23 9.85
N PRO A 161 9.88 -28.04 10.96
CA PRO A 161 9.62 -26.94 11.86
C PRO A 161 9.81 -25.65 11.07
N LEU A 162 8.71 -24.94 10.86
CA LEU A 162 8.57 -23.60 10.27
C LEU A 162 9.92 -23.01 9.79
N PRO A 163 10.26 -23.07 8.49
CA PRO A 163 11.44 -22.40 8.01
C PRO A 163 11.17 -20.90 8.13
N HIS A 164 11.70 -20.25 9.16
CA HIS A 164 11.77 -18.79 9.29
C HIS A 164 10.44 -17.97 9.27
N CYS A 165 9.27 -18.51 8.90
CA CYS A 165 8.05 -17.72 8.64
C CYS A 165 7.39 -17.10 9.87
N ALA A 166 7.56 -17.68 11.07
CA ALA A 166 7.07 -17.07 12.31
C ALA A 166 7.77 -15.74 12.64
N GLN A 167 8.97 -15.51 12.09
CA GLN A 167 9.69 -14.24 12.19
C GLN A 167 9.17 -13.20 11.21
N TRP A 168 8.66 -13.63 10.04
CA TRP A 168 8.14 -12.74 9.00
C TRP A 168 6.75 -12.19 9.31
N ILE A 169 5.85 -12.97 9.91
CA ILE A 169 4.49 -12.51 10.26
C ILE A 169 4.55 -11.37 11.29
N LYS A 170 5.45 -11.43 12.28
CA LYS A 170 5.67 -10.34 13.25
C LYS A 170 6.37 -9.12 12.63
N ALA A 171 7.22 -9.30 11.62
CA ALA A 171 8.00 -8.22 11.03
C ALA A 171 7.25 -7.44 9.93
N ARG A 172 6.35 -8.08 9.18
CA ARG A 172 5.74 -7.53 7.95
C ARG A 172 4.36 -6.90 8.14
N TRP A 173 3.62 -7.26 9.20
CA TRP A 173 2.16 -6.98 9.30
C TRP A 173 1.65 -6.36 10.61
N CYS A 174 2.52 -5.91 11.52
CA CYS A 174 2.09 -5.10 12.67
C CYS A 174 2.10 -3.60 12.28
N PRO A 175 0.94 -2.93 12.13
CA PRO A 175 0.92 -1.48 12.21
C PRO A 175 1.27 -1.12 13.66
N LYS A 176 2.41 -0.46 13.88
CA LYS A 176 2.65 0.18 15.17
C LYS A 176 1.70 1.38 15.26
N HIS A 177 0.90 1.38 16.33
CA HIS A 177 0.12 2.53 16.79
C HIS A 177 1.00 3.79 16.88
#